data_AF-A0A917NU85-F1
#
_entry.id   AF-A0A917NU85-F1
#
_cell.length_a   1.000
_cell.length_b   1.000
_cell.length_c   1.000
_cell.angle_alpha   90.00
_cell.angle_beta   90.00
_cell.angle_gamma   90.00
#
_symmetry.space_group_name_H-M   'P 1'
#
loop_
_entity.id
_entity.type
_entity.pdbx_description
1 polymer ?
#
loop_
_entity_poly.entity_id
_entity_poly.type
_entity_poly.pdbx_seq_one_letter_code
_entity_poly.pdbx_strand_id
1 'polypeptide(L)'
;MPNRPVTRQAAAPTTPAAERARAPKHRDFKPALARATPAATPSPARSVPATVQPAVARGPAPTATPVIARVVEPRPASAHAGPTAWSSQANADFRERIAQAERSAEHAQDGYGLRNPSSGALGRYQFVPMALRDIGWMDADGGWTAAAARQGVTDEESFLANPAAQEAAMTAFLARQETILDRGGSLAAVGENITLMDGSSLTLTEGAMVAAAHRRGAGTLARYLAHRQNTPQAPLTGSQRAAFESVEARLRGFADIAYVSERPASRLMARRGGPAAAQGRPRPDGII
;
A
#
# COMPACT_ATOMS: atom_id res chain seq x y z
N MET A 1 33.68 54.66 54.77
CA MET A 1 33.01 53.37 55.02
C MET A 1 32.38 52.89 53.72
N PRO A 2 32.85 51.80 53.10
CA PRO A 2 32.35 51.35 51.80
C PRO A 2 31.13 50.42 51.96
N ASN A 3 30.08 50.72 51.18
CA ASN A 3 28.89 49.88 51.01
C ASN A 3 29.23 48.65 50.15
N ARG A 4 28.97 47.45 50.68
CA ARG A 4 29.03 46.19 49.92
C ARG A 4 27.69 45.95 49.20
N PRO A 5 27.68 45.57 47.91
CA PRO A 5 26.49 45.06 47.26
C PRO A 5 26.22 43.60 47.65
N VAL A 6 24.95 43.29 47.92
CA VAL A 6 24.45 41.95 48.28
C VAL A 6 24.11 41.20 46.99
N THR A 7 24.77 40.08 46.73
CA THR A 7 24.49 39.20 45.58
C THR A 7 23.28 38.34 45.89
N ARG A 8 22.19 38.48 45.12
CA ARG A 8 20.98 37.66 45.24
C ARG A 8 21.15 36.38 44.40
N GLN A 9 21.31 35.25 45.07
CA GLN A 9 21.40 33.91 44.48
C GLN A 9 20.01 33.45 44.03
N ALA A 10 19.82 33.19 42.73
CA ALA A 10 18.56 32.67 42.19
C ALA A 10 18.51 31.14 42.37
N ALA A 11 17.44 30.64 42.98
CA ALA A 11 17.16 29.23 43.15
C ALA A 11 16.75 28.57 41.82
N ALA A 12 17.26 27.36 41.57
CA ALA A 12 16.94 26.55 40.41
C ALA A 12 15.51 25.95 40.50
N PRO A 13 14.77 25.86 39.39
CA PRO A 13 13.48 25.18 39.37
C PRO A 13 13.64 23.65 39.35
N THR A 14 12.97 22.99 40.29
CA THR A 14 12.81 21.53 40.36
C THR A 14 11.91 21.00 39.25
N THR A 15 12.40 20.00 38.51
CA THR A 15 11.66 19.28 37.46
C THR A 15 10.69 18.26 38.06
N PRO A 16 9.41 18.19 37.64
CA PRO A 16 8.54 17.09 38.04
C PRO A 16 8.72 15.86 37.14
N ALA A 17 8.50 14.71 37.77
CA ALA A 17 8.80 13.37 37.31
C ALA A 17 8.03 12.93 36.04
N ALA A 18 8.72 12.14 35.22
CA ALA A 18 8.22 11.56 33.99
C ALA A 18 7.08 10.55 34.23
N GLU A 19 5.88 10.91 33.80
CA GLU A 19 4.74 10.01 33.67
C GLU A 19 4.94 9.12 32.43
N ARG A 20 5.03 7.80 32.65
CA ARG A 20 5.19 6.79 31.59
C ARG A 20 3.93 6.75 30.72
N ALA A 21 3.99 7.40 29.56
CA ALA A 21 2.96 7.32 28.54
C ALA A 21 2.85 5.88 27.98
N ARG A 22 1.67 5.27 28.14
CA ARG A 22 1.31 4.00 27.49
C ARG A 22 1.17 4.20 25.97
N ALA A 23 1.67 3.24 25.21
CA ALA A 23 1.59 3.21 23.75
C ALA A 23 0.13 3.35 23.25
N PRO A 24 -0.14 4.22 22.25
CA PRO A 24 -1.47 4.36 21.70
C PRO A 24 -1.84 3.13 20.85
N LYS A 25 -2.98 2.51 21.20
CA LYS A 25 -3.64 1.48 20.40
C LYS A 25 -4.08 2.11 19.08
N HIS A 26 -3.61 1.58 17.95
CA HIS A 26 -4.05 1.98 16.61
C HIS A 26 -5.57 1.84 16.50
N ARG A 27 -6.26 2.98 16.37
CA ARG A 27 -7.69 3.05 16.06
C ARG A 27 -7.91 3.00 14.56
N ASP A 28 -8.97 2.30 14.18
CA ASP A 28 -9.48 2.08 12.84
C ASP A 28 -9.48 3.35 11.98
N PHE A 29 -8.87 3.25 10.81
CA PHE A 29 -8.90 4.32 9.82
C PHE A 29 -10.08 4.09 8.88
N LYS A 30 -11.15 4.87 9.07
CA LYS A 30 -12.15 5.12 8.02
C LYS A 30 -11.58 6.19 7.08
N PRO A 31 -11.31 5.89 5.79
CA PRO A 31 -10.94 6.92 4.85
C PRO A 31 -12.19 7.72 4.46
N ALA A 32 -12.21 9.00 4.81
CA ALA A 32 -13.11 9.98 4.21
C ALA A 32 -12.69 10.20 2.75
N LEU A 33 -13.25 9.41 1.84
CA LEU A 33 -13.37 9.77 0.43
C LEU A 33 -14.84 10.11 0.19
N ALA A 34 -15.20 11.38 0.44
CA ALA A 34 -16.49 11.91 0.03
C ALA A 34 -16.52 11.96 -1.49
N ARG A 35 -17.24 11.04 -2.12
CA ARG A 35 -17.76 11.25 -3.47
C ARG A 35 -18.83 12.34 -3.37
N ALA A 36 -18.65 13.44 -4.09
CA ALA A 36 -19.75 14.33 -4.43
C ALA A 36 -20.64 13.56 -5.43
N THR A 37 -21.77 13.07 -4.96
CA THR A 37 -22.84 12.49 -5.77
C THR A 37 -24.13 13.23 -5.41
N PRO A 38 -24.90 13.74 -6.39
CA PRO A 38 -26.20 14.35 -6.11
C PRO A 38 -27.18 13.30 -5.58
N ALA A 39 -28.06 13.73 -4.68
CA ALA A 39 -29.02 12.89 -3.96
C ALA A 39 -29.95 12.12 -4.92
N ALA A 40 -29.93 10.80 -4.81
CA ALA A 40 -30.95 9.93 -5.38
C ALA A 40 -32.02 9.62 -4.31
N THR A 41 -33.26 9.83 -4.69
CA THR A 41 -34.51 9.65 -3.94
C THR A 41 -34.69 8.18 -3.50
N PRO A 42 -35.20 7.91 -2.27
CA PRO A 42 -35.41 6.54 -1.79
C PRO A 42 -36.59 5.87 -2.50
N SER A 43 -36.38 4.66 -3.01
CA SER A 43 -37.45 3.74 -3.43
C SER A 43 -37.75 2.72 -2.33
N PRO A 44 -39.03 2.34 -2.13
CA PRO A 44 -39.48 1.63 -0.94
C PRO A 44 -39.12 0.15 -0.90
N ALA A 45 -38.96 -0.33 0.34
CA ALA A 45 -38.60 -1.69 0.72
C ALA A 45 -39.63 -2.74 0.26
N ARG A 46 -39.12 -3.85 -0.27
CA ARG A 46 -39.89 -5.07 -0.54
C ARG A 46 -39.52 -6.11 0.52
N SER A 47 -40.45 -6.37 1.42
CA SER A 47 -40.39 -7.42 2.43
C SER A 47 -40.46 -8.81 1.77
N VAL A 48 -39.55 -9.70 2.14
CA VAL A 48 -39.58 -11.12 1.74
C VAL A 48 -39.81 -11.96 3.02
N PRO A 49 -40.76 -12.90 3.04
CA PRO A 49 -41.01 -13.73 4.20
C PRO A 49 -39.96 -14.85 4.35
N ALA A 50 -39.62 -15.15 5.60
CA ALA A 50 -38.71 -16.20 6.01
C ALA A 50 -39.29 -17.60 5.75
N THR A 51 -38.56 -18.44 5.02
CA THR A 51 -38.85 -19.88 4.90
C THR A 51 -38.09 -20.64 5.98
N VAL A 52 -38.83 -21.33 6.83
CA VAL A 52 -38.34 -22.22 7.90
C VAL A 52 -37.81 -23.51 7.28
N GLN A 53 -36.55 -23.87 7.57
CA GLN A 53 -35.97 -25.17 7.21
C GLN A 53 -36.33 -26.24 8.26
N PRO A 54 -36.68 -27.47 7.87
CA PRO A 54 -36.88 -28.57 8.80
C PRO A 54 -35.55 -29.21 9.23
N ALA A 55 -35.51 -29.61 10.51
CA ALA A 55 -34.39 -30.29 11.15
C ALA A 55 -34.17 -31.71 10.60
N VAL A 56 -32.95 -32.02 10.17
CA VAL A 56 -32.52 -33.37 9.77
C VAL A 56 -31.73 -34.02 10.90
N ALA A 57 -32.05 -35.28 11.15
CA ALA A 57 -31.63 -36.11 12.27
C ALA A 57 -30.11 -36.35 12.36
N ARG A 58 -29.60 -36.39 13.60
CA ARG A 58 -28.24 -36.84 13.95
C ARG A 58 -28.12 -38.36 13.84
N GLY A 59 -27.23 -38.83 12.97
CA GLY A 59 -26.75 -40.22 12.97
C GLY A 59 -25.65 -40.46 14.02
N PRO A 60 -25.40 -41.73 14.42
CA PRO A 60 -24.44 -42.09 15.46
C PRO A 60 -22.98 -41.96 15.01
N ALA A 61 -22.12 -41.70 16.01
CA ALA A 61 -20.69 -41.45 15.88
C ALA A 61 -19.88 -42.67 15.42
N PRO A 62 -18.85 -42.50 14.56
CA PRO A 62 -17.89 -43.55 14.26
C PRO A 62 -16.86 -43.74 15.39
N THR A 63 -16.50 -44.99 15.60
CA THR A 63 -15.56 -45.51 16.59
C THR A 63 -14.12 -45.02 16.34
N ALA A 64 -13.46 -44.53 17.38
CA ALA A 64 -12.09 -44.03 17.31
C ALA A 64 -11.07 -45.17 17.11
N THR A 65 -10.23 -45.05 16.09
CA THR A 65 -9.06 -45.91 15.86
C THR A 65 -7.83 -45.28 16.57
N PRO A 66 -6.98 -46.05 17.27
CA PRO A 66 -5.77 -45.51 17.89
C PRO A 66 -4.73 -45.14 16.82
N VAL A 67 -4.40 -43.85 16.75
CA VAL A 67 -3.30 -43.33 15.92
C VAL A 67 -1.98 -43.53 16.67
N ILE A 68 -1.07 -44.33 16.09
CA ILE A 68 0.31 -44.47 16.55
C ILE A 68 1.01 -43.12 16.37
N ALA A 69 1.46 -42.54 17.48
CA ALA A 69 2.24 -41.29 17.49
C ALA A 69 3.59 -41.52 16.80
N ARG A 70 3.71 -41.06 15.55
CA ARG A 70 4.99 -40.97 14.84
C ARG A 70 5.72 -39.76 15.41
N VAL A 71 6.83 -40.01 16.12
CA VAL A 71 7.78 -38.98 16.54
C VAL A 71 8.30 -38.30 15.27
N VAL A 72 7.82 -37.10 15.00
CA VAL A 72 8.33 -36.24 13.93
C VAL A 72 9.55 -35.53 14.49
N GLU A 73 10.73 -35.95 14.06
CA GLU A 73 11.95 -35.21 14.33
C GLU A 73 11.84 -33.78 13.75
N PRO A 74 12.37 -32.75 14.45
CA PRO A 74 12.39 -31.39 13.95
C PRO A 74 13.28 -31.32 12.71
N ARG A 75 12.65 -31.27 11.54
CA ARG A 75 13.34 -31.03 10.27
C ARG A 75 14.03 -29.65 10.35
N PRO A 76 15.36 -29.57 10.18
CA PRO A 76 16.06 -28.29 10.14
C PRO A 76 15.49 -27.44 9.00
N ALA A 77 15.23 -26.17 9.29
CA ALA A 77 14.77 -25.16 8.34
C ALA A 77 15.70 -25.14 7.13
N SER A 78 15.33 -25.89 6.10
CA SER A 78 16.07 -25.99 4.86
C SER A 78 15.76 -24.74 4.06
N ALA A 79 16.82 -23.96 3.83
CA ALA A 79 16.86 -22.83 2.93
C ALA A 79 16.02 -23.13 1.67
N HIS A 80 15.00 -22.31 1.43
CA HIS A 80 14.25 -22.34 0.18
C HIS A 80 15.15 -21.80 -0.93
N ALA A 81 16.00 -22.67 -1.49
CA ALA A 81 16.92 -22.35 -2.57
C ALA A 81 16.23 -22.45 -3.96
N GLY A 82 15.07 -21.81 -4.09
CA GLY A 82 14.41 -21.56 -5.37
C GLY A 82 14.16 -20.06 -5.52
N PRO A 83 14.12 -19.52 -6.76
CA PRO A 83 13.80 -18.11 -6.97
C PRO A 83 12.41 -17.80 -6.38
N THR A 84 12.34 -16.84 -5.47
CA THR A 84 11.09 -16.40 -4.85
C THR A 84 10.19 -15.75 -5.91
N ALA A 85 8.86 -15.86 -5.76
CA ALA A 85 7.92 -15.38 -6.78
C ALA A 85 8.10 -13.89 -7.14
N TRP A 86 8.44 -13.06 -6.15
CA TRP A 86 8.70 -11.62 -6.35
C TRP A 86 10.03 -11.31 -7.05
N SER A 87 11.05 -12.17 -6.94
CA SER A 87 12.42 -11.88 -7.44
C SER A 87 12.51 -11.77 -8.96
N SER A 88 11.55 -12.36 -9.68
CA SER A 88 11.46 -12.32 -11.15
C SER A 88 10.55 -11.19 -11.67
N GLN A 89 9.91 -10.43 -10.78
CA GLN A 89 9.00 -9.36 -11.16
C GLN A 89 9.75 -8.07 -11.50
N ALA A 90 9.13 -7.21 -12.30
CA ALA A 90 9.55 -5.82 -12.38
C ALA A 90 9.52 -5.20 -10.97
N ASN A 91 10.49 -4.31 -10.70
CA ASN A 91 10.61 -3.65 -9.40
C ASN A 91 10.83 -4.64 -8.23
N ALA A 92 11.57 -5.74 -8.44
CA ALA A 92 11.80 -6.77 -7.42
C ALA A 92 12.32 -6.18 -6.09
N ASP A 93 13.36 -5.33 -6.12
CA ASP A 93 13.91 -4.70 -4.92
C ASP A 93 12.90 -3.77 -4.21
N PHE A 94 12.07 -3.07 -4.99
CA PHE A 94 10.99 -2.24 -4.46
C PHE A 94 9.91 -3.08 -3.76
N ARG A 95 9.50 -4.19 -4.38
CA ARG A 95 8.54 -5.14 -3.81
C ARG A 95 9.06 -5.74 -2.51
N GLU A 96 10.32 -6.18 -2.50
CA GLU A 96 10.99 -6.66 -1.30
C GLU A 96 11.01 -5.58 -0.21
N ARG A 97 11.36 -4.33 -0.54
CA ARG A 97 11.34 -3.23 0.43
C ARG A 97 9.93 -2.94 0.96
N ILE A 98 8.88 -3.08 0.16
CA ILE A 98 7.48 -2.98 0.64
C ILE A 98 7.20 -4.10 1.64
N ALA A 99 7.54 -5.34 1.33
CA ALA A 99 7.33 -6.48 2.22
C ALA A 99 8.07 -6.31 3.56
N GLN A 100 9.34 -5.88 3.53
CA GLN A 100 10.11 -5.55 4.74
C GLN A 100 9.44 -4.44 5.56
N ALA A 101 8.99 -3.38 4.90
CA ALA A 101 8.34 -2.26 5.56
C ALA A 101 6.91 -2.58 6.05
N GLU A 102 6.31 -3.68 5.58
CA GLU A 102 5.09 -4.28 6.12
C GLU A 102 5.37 -5.37 7.16
N ARG A 103 6.64 -5.69 7.43
CA ARG A 103 7.10 -6.76 8.33
C ARG A 103 6.54 -8.13 7.95
N SER A 104 6.51 -8.40 6.65
CA SER A 104 6.05 -9.68 6.09
C SER A 104 7.18 -10.52 5.54
N ALA A 105 8.28 -9.91 5.11
CA ALA A 105 9.39 -10.58 4.44
C ALA A 105 10.10 -11.60 5.36
N GLU A 106 10.11 -11.38 6.66
CA GLU A 106 10.73 -12.26 7.65
C GLU A 106 9.87 -13.49 8.04
N HIS A 107 8.63 -13.58 7.54
CA HIS A 107 7.72 -14.65 7.89
C HIS A 107 7.87 -15.87 6.96
N ALA A 108 7.29 -17.00 7.39
CA ALA A 108 7.23 -18.20 6.57
C ALA A 108 6.61 -17.90 5.20
N GLN A 109 7.14 -18.57 4.17
CA GLN A 109 6.73 -18.37 2.77
C GLN A 109 6.77 -16.89 2.36
N ASP A 110 7.80 -16.16 2.79
CA ASP A 110 8.02 -14.75 2.46
C ASP A 110 6.81 -13.83 2.76
N GLY A 111 5.96 -14.25 3.70
CA GLY A 111 4.77 -13.52 4.12
C GLY A 111 3.52 -13.69 3.24
N TYR A 112 3.54 -14.51 2.19
CA TYR A 112 2.39 -14.70 1.29
C TYR A 112 1.15 -15.23 2.01
N GLY A 113 1.32 -16.09 3.03
CA GLY A 113 0.21 -16.64 3.82
C GLY A 113 -0.29 -15.74 4.95
N LEU A 114 0.21 -14.51 5.10
CA LEU A 114 -0.09 -13.68 6.27
C LEU A 114 -1.48 -13.06 6.22
N ARG A 115 -2.11 -13.02 7.39
CA ARG A 115 -3.35 -12.28 7.61
C ARG A 115 -3.21 -11.40 8.85
N ASN A 116 -3.50 -10.11 8.71
CA ASN A 116 -3.57 -9.21 9.84
C ASN A 116 -4.99 -9.21 10.43
N PRO A 117 -5.20 -9.68 11.66
CA PRO A 117 -6.54 -9.79 12.24
C PRO A 117 -7.19 -8.45 12.57
N SER A 118 -6.41 -7.38 12.77
CA SER A 118 -6.96 -6.07 13.14
C SER A 118 -7.36 -5.25 11.92
N SER A 119 -6.56 -5.26 10.85
CA SER A 119 -6.83 -4.50 9.63
C SER A 119 -7.53 -5.30 8.53
N GLY A 120 -7.54 -6.63 8.64
CA GLY A 120 -7.95 -7.52 7.54
C GLY A 120 -6.97 -7.51 6.36
N ALA A 121 -5.74 -7.01 6.56
CA ALA A 121 -4.74 -6.97 5.50
C ALA A 121 -4.22 -8.37 5.16
N LEU A 122 -4.05 -8.63 3.86
CA LEU A 122 -3.74 -9.95 3.32
C LEU A 122 -2.37 -9.99 2.65
N GLY A 123 -1.68 -11.09 2.89
CA GLY A 123 -0.52 -11.55 2.15
C GLY A 123 0.73 -10.71 2.34
N ARG A 124 1.70 -10.92 1.45
CA ARG A 124 3.04 -10.35 1.53
C ARG A 124 3.03 -8.83 1.54
N TYR A 125 2.13 -8.19 0.78
CA TYR A 125 2.05 -6.73 0.69
C TYR A 125 0.99 -6.10 1.58
N GLN A 126 0.38 -6.91 2.47
CA GLN A 126 -0.63 -6.47 3.43
C GLN A 126 -1.77 -5.68 2.76
N PHE A 127 -2.36 -6.24 1.69
CA PHE A 127 -3.49 -5.63 0.99
C PHE A 127 -4.73 -5.60 1.88
N VAL A 128 -5.19 -4.42 2.23
CA VAL A 128 -6.51 -4.25 2.87
C VAL A 128 -7.63 -4.43 1.84
N PRO A 129 -8.85 -4.85 2.24
CA PRO A 129 -9.96 -5.08 1.32
C PRO A 129 -10.27 -3.89 0.39
N MET A 130 -10.13 -2.66 0.90
CA MET A 130 -10.32 -1.45 0.09
C MET A 130 -9.30 -1.34 -1.06
N ALA A 131 -8.04 -1.73 -0.83
CA ALA A 131 -7.01 -1.71 -1.87
C ALA A 131 -7.33 -2.75 -2.97
N LEU A 132 -7.82 -3.93 -2.58
CA LEU A 132 -8.27 -4.97 -3.53
C LEU A 132 -9.49 -4.51 -4.34
N ARG A 133 -10.39 -3.71 -3.73
CA ARG A 133 -11.49 -3.06 -4.45
C ARG A 133 -11.01 -2.01 -5.44
N ASP A 134 -10.04 -1.19 -5.05
CA ASP A 134 -9.48 -0.13 -5.90
C ASP A 134 -8.85 -0.66 -7.19
N ILE A 135 -8.31 -1.89 -7.16
CA ILE A 135 -7.77 -2.60 -8.32
C ILE A 135 -8.79 -3.52 -9.01
N GLY A 136 -10.03 -3.56 -8.53
CA GLY A 136 -11.13 -4.33 -9.10
C GLY A 136 -11.07 -5.85 -8.84
N TRP A 137 -10.29 -6.29 -7.86
CA TRP A 137 -10.20 -7.70 -7.46
C TRP A 137 -11.29 -8.11 -6.48
N MET A 138 -11.79 -7.15 -5.69
CA MET A 138 -12.99 -7.31 -4.86
C MET A 138 -14.06 -6.31 -5.28
N ASP A 139 -15.33 -6.67 -5.10
CA ASP A 139 -16.46 -5.76 -5.27
C ASP A 139 -16.79 -4.98 -3.98
N ALA A 140 -17.84 -4.15 -4.04
CA ALA A 140 -18.27 -3.32 -2.91
C ALA A 140 -18.79 -4.14 -1.71
N ASP A 141 -19.31 -5.34 -1.95
CA ASP A 141 -19.83 -6.27 -0.94
C ASP A 141 -18.72 -7.15 -0.34
N GLY A 142 -17.52 -7.14 -0.94
CA GLY A 142 -16.38 -7.95 -0.52
C GLY A 142 -16.30 -9.31 -1.22
N GLY A 143 -17.07 -9.53 -2.27
CA GLY A 143 -16.93 -10.68 -3.16
C GLY A 143 -15.70 -10.54 -4.06
N TRP A 144 -15.04 -11.66 -4.35
CA TRP A 144 -13.94 -11.71 -5.33
C TRP A 144 -14.50 -11.66 -6.75
N THR A 145 -13.92 -10.81 -7.59
CA THR A 145 -14.45 -10.57 -8.94
C THR A 145 -13.93 -11.59 -9.95
N ALA A 146 -14.53 -11.58 -11.16
CA ALA A 146 -14.01 -12.33 -12.29
C ALA A 146 -12.56 -11.95 -12.67
N ALA A 147 -12.10 -10.75 -12.31
CA ALA A 147 -10.71 -10.35 -12.54
C ALA A 147 -9.73 -11.10 -11.64
N ALA A 148 -10.09 -11.27 -10.36
CA ALA A 148 -9.33 -12.10 -9.43
C ALA A 148 -9.41 -13.59 -9.78
N ALA A 149 -10.59 -14.07 -10.20
CA ALA A 149 -10.78 -15.47 -10.61
C ALA A 149 -9.88 -15.89 -11.79
N ARG A 150 -9.60 -14.98 -12.74
CA ARG A 150 -8.63 -15.22 -13.83
C ARG A 150 -7.19 -15.42 -13.34
N GLN A 151 -6.88 -14.99 -12.13
CA GLN A 151 -5.60 -15.20 -11.45
C GLN A 151 -5.65 -16.40 -10.49
N GLY A 152 -6.73 -17.20 -10.52
CA GLY A 152 -6.91 -18.35 -9.65
C GLY A 152 -7.38 -17.99 -8.23
N VAL A 153 -8.03 -16.85 -8.04
CA VAL A 153 -8.50 -16.38 -6.73
C VAL A 153 -10.02 -16.28 -6.71
N THR A 154 -10.65 -17.09 -5.86
CA THR A 154 -12.11 -17.12 -5.65
C THR A 154 -12.53 -16.76 -4.23
N ASP A 155 -11.58 -16.75 -3.30
CA ASP A 155 -11.76 -16.51 -1.87
C ASP A 155 -10.44 -16.02 -1.25
N GLU A 156 -10.48 -15.68 0.05
CA GLU A 156 -9.29 -15.22 0.78
C GLU A 156 -8.20 -16.30 0.87
N GLU A 157 -8.59 -17.57 1.05
CA GLU A 157 -7.66 -18.68 1.19
C GLU A 157 -6.86 -18.91 -0.11
N SER A 158 -7.54 -18.95 -1.24
CA SER A 158 -6.91 -19.05 -2.57
C SER A 158 -6.01 -17.85 -2.89
N PHE A 159 -6.32 -16.64 -2.39
CA PHE A 159 -5.41 -15.49 -2.50
C PHE A 159 -4.13 -15.69 -1.67
N LEU A 160 -4.25 -16.09 -0.41
CA LEU A 160 -3.12 -16.29 0.50
C LEU A 160 -2.23 -17.46 0.08
N ALA A 161 -2.80 -18.49 -0.54
CA ALA A 161 -2.07 -19.65 -1.05
C ALA A 161 -1.40 -19.44 -2.41
N ASN A 162 -1.62 -18.29 -3.08
CA ASN A 162 -1.18 -18.05 -4.46
C ASN A 162 -0.23 -16.85 -4.57
N PRO A 163 1.10 -17.07 -4.43
CA PRO A 163 2.10 -16.02 -4.59
C PRO A 163 2.00 -15.27 -5.93
N ALA A 164 1.75 -15.99 -7.03
CA ALA A 164 1.64 -15.38 -8.35
C ALA A 164 0.46 -14.40 -8.44
N ALA A 165 -0.68 -14.73 -7.83
CA ALA A 165 -1.82 -13.81 -7.75
C ALA A 165 -1.48 -12.57 -6.90
N GLN A 166 -0.75 -12.72 -5.79
CA GLN A 166 -0.33 -11.56 -5.00
C GLN A 166 0.64 -10.64 -5.75
N GLU A 167 1.54 -11.20 -6.56
CA GLU A 167 2.40 -10.42 -7.44
C GLU A 167 1.61 -9.67 -8.52
N ALA A 168 0.62 -10.32 -9.13
CA ALA A 168 -0.27 -9.70 -10.11
C ALA A 168 -1.13 -8.59 -9.47
N ALA A 169 -1.62 -8.80 -8.24
CA ALA A 169 -2.35 -7.78 -7.48
C ALA A 169 -1.45 -6.57 -7.18
N MET A 170 -0.18 -6.80 -6.82
CA MET A 170 0.78 -5.73 -6.59
C MET A 170 1.11 -4.95 -7.85
N THR A 171 1.29 -5.60 -9.00
CA THR A 171 1.43 -4.91 -10.29
C THR A 171 0.21 -4.01 -10.58
N ALA A 172 -1.00 -4.56 -10.44
CA ALA A 172 -2.23 -3.79 -10.66
C ALA A 172 -2.37 -2.62 -9.67
N PHE A 173 -1.96 -2.81 -8.42
CA PHE A 173 -2.00 -1.79 -7.39
C PHE A 173 -1.03 -0.65 -7.67
N LEU A 174 0.23 -0.95 -8.01
CA LEU A 174 1.22 0.07 -8.35
C LEU A 174 0.76 0.92 -9.54
N ALA A 175 0.32 0.29 -10.63
CA ALA A 175 -0.21 0.99 -11.80
C ALA A 175 -1.42 1.88 -11.45
N ARG A 176 -2.28 1.42 -10.53
CA ARG A 176 -3.42 2.20 -10.04
C ARG A 176 -2.98 3.40 -9.21
N GLN A 177 -2.03 3.23 -8.29
CA GLN A 177 -1.53 4.33 -7.46
C GLN A 177 -0.87 5.40 -8.32
N GLU A 178 -0.03 5.01 -9.28
CA GLU A 178 0.59 5.95 -10.21
C GLU A 178 -0.47 6.76 -10.97
N THR A 179 -1.51 6.11 -11.49
CA THR A 179 -2.62 6.80 -12.17
C THR A 179 -3.32 7.82 -11.26
N ILE A 180 -3.52 7.49 -9.97
CA ILE A 180 -4.15 8.40 -9.02
C ILE A 180 -3.21 9.57 -8.69
N LEU A 181 -1.93 9.30 -8.47
CA LEU A 181 -0.91 10.31 -8.17
C LEU A 181 -0.72 11.28 -9.35
N ASP A 182 -0.70 10.76 -10.57
CA ASP A 182 -0.58 11.52 -11.81
C ASP A 182 -1.78 12.44 -12.00
N ARG A 183 -3.00 11.89 -11.96
CA ARG A 183 -4.25 12.68 -12.06
C ARG A 183 -4.41 13.69 -10.93
N GLY A 184 -3.89 13.38 -9.74
CA GLY A 184 -3.87 14.28 -8.59
C GLY A 184 -2.75 15.32 -8.64
N GLY A 185 -1.89 15.31 -9.65
CA GLY A 185 -0.77 16.24 -9.83
C GLY A 185 0.41 16.01 -8.88
N SER A 186 0.36 14.98 -8.02
CA SER A 186 1.44 14.72 -7.06
C SER A 186 2.74 14.31 -7.76
N LEU A 187 2.66 13.54 -8.87
CA LEU A 187 3.86 13.15 -9.62
C LEU A 187 4.60 14.33 -10.28
N ALA A 188 3.99 15.51 -10.39
CA ALA A 188 4.67 16.70 -10.88
C ALA A 188 5.80 17.16 -9.94
N ALA A 189 5.78 16.76 -8.67
CA ALA A 189 6.81 17.09 -7.68
C ALA A 189 8.03 16.13 -7.73
N VAL A 190 8.05 15.12 -8.61
CA VAL A 190 9.20 14.23 -8.75
C VAL A 190 10.43 15.03 -9.20
N GLY A 191 11.56 14.82 -8.52
CA GLY A 191 12.80 15.56 -8.70
C GLY A 191 12.91 16.83 -7.85
N GLU A 192 11.81 17.28 -7.22
CA GLU A 192 11.86 18.42 -6.30
C GLU A 192 12.45 18.03 -4.95
N ASN A 193 13.15 18.97 -4.32
CA ASN A 193 13.59 18.84 -2.94
C ASN A 193 12.51 19.39 -2.01
N ILE A 194 12.05 18.57 -1.07
CA ILE A 194 11.15 19.00 0.01
C ILE A 194 11.90 19.07 1.33
N THR A 195 11.50 20.00 2.19
CA THR A 195 11.93 20.01 3.60
C THR A 195 10.98 19.14 4.41
N LEU A 196 11.49 18.15 5.12
CA LEU A 196 10.74 17.25 5.99
C LEU A 196 10.39 17.90 7.34
N MET A 197 9.55 17.25 8.15
CA MET A 197 9.07 17.77 9.43
C MET A 197 10.18 17.95 10.47
N ASP A 198 11.29 17.21 10.35
CA ASP A 198 12.48 17.35 11.18
C ASP A 198 13.47 18.42 10.65
N GLY A 199 13.13 19.10 9.55
CA GLY A 199 13.98 20.12 8.91
C GLY A 199 15.01 19.58 7.92
N SER A 200 15.17 18.26 7.79
CA SER A 200 16.02 17.66 6.75
C SER A 200 15.43 17.85 5.35
N SER A 201 16.25 17.69 4.31
CA SER A 201 15.78 17.76 2.91
C SER A 201 15.81 16.40 2.24
N LEU A 202 14.87 16.16 1.33
CA LEU A 202 14.75 14.93 0.56
C LEU A 202 14.34 15.25 -0.89
N THR A 203 15.04 14.69 -1.86
CA THR A 203 14.61 14.69 -3.27
C THR A 203 13.49 13.66 -3.46
N LEU A 204 12.36 14.08 -4.01
CA LEU A 204 11.24 13.18 -4.27
C LEU A 204 11.52 12.31 -5.50
N THR A 205 11.36 10.99 -5.34
CA THR A 205 11.38 10.02 -6.44
C THR A 205 10.00 9.41 -6.65
N GLU A 206 9.69 8.97 -7.87
CA GLU A 206 8.41 8.33 -8.17
C GLU A 206 8.17 7.10 -7.28
N GLY A 207 9.20 6.25 -7.10
CA GLY A 207 9.14 5.08 -6.23
C GLY A 207 8.80 5.44 -4.78
N ALA A 208 9.48 6.44 -4.20
CA ALA A 208 9.20 6.92 -2.84
C ALA A 208 7.75 7.39 -2.68
N MET A 209 7.22 8.13 -3.67
CA MET A 209 5.85 8.61 -3.66
C MET A 209 4.83 7.47 -3.77
N VAL A 210 5.07 6.49 -4.65
CA VAL A 210 4.22 5.30 -4.78
C VAL A 210 4.23 4.48 -3.48
N ALA A 211 5.38 4.30 -2.83
CA ALA A 211 5.49 3.61 -1.55
C ALA A 211 4.75 4.34 -0.41
N ALA A 212 4.80 5.68 -0.38
CA ALA A 212 4.02 6.47 0.57
C ALA A 212 2.51 6.36 0.30
N ALA A 213 2.10 6.35 -0.97
CA ALA A 213 0.72 6.16 -1.38
C ALA A 213 0.20 4.74 -1.07
N HIS A 214 1.03 3.70 -1.21
CA HIS A 214 0.71 2.34 -0.76
C HIS A 214 0.30 2.33 0.72
N ARG A 215 1.11 2.98 1.57
CA ARG A 215 0.89 2.94 3.02
C ARG A 215 -0.26 3.82 3.52
N ARG A 216 -0.41 5.03 2.98
CA ARG A 216 -1.33 6.06 3.53
C ARG A 216 -2.38 6.55 2.54
N GLY A 217 -2.36 6.05 1.31
CA GLY A 217 -3.19 6.50 0.20
C GLY A 217 -2.68 7.80 -0.43
N ALA A 218 -2.89 7.94 -1.75
CA ALA A 218 -2.51 9.12 -2.52
C ALA A 218 -3.06 10.45 -1.95
N GLY A 219 -4.29 10.46 -1.42
CA GLY A 219 -4.87 11.67 -0.84
C GLY A 219 -4.15 12.15 0.43
N THR A 220 -3.62 11.25 1.25
CA THR A 220 -2.82 11.64 2.42
C THR A 220 -1.47 12.18 1.99
N LEU A 221 -0.83 11.57 0.98
CA LEU A 221 0.41 12.07 0.40
C LEU A 221 0.23 13.47 -0.19
N ALA A 222 -0.83 13.71 -0.97
CA ALA A 222 -1.12 15.02 -1.55
C ALA A 222 -1.29 16.10 -0.47
N ARG A 223 -2.02 15.80 0.62
CA ARG A 223 -2.15 16.72 1.77
C ARG A 223 -0.81 16.99 2.47
N TYR A 224 0.03 15.96 2.60
CA TYR A 224 1.38 16.11 3.15
C TYR A 224 2.21 17.06 2.28
N LEU A 225 2.29 16.81 0.97
CA LEU A 225 3.04 17.66 0.03
C LEU A 225 2.53 19.10 0.05
N ALA A 226 1.21 19.30 0.00
CA ALA A 226 0.61 20.62 0.07
C ALA A 226 0.91 21.35 1.39
N HIS A 227 0.94 20.65 2.53
CA HIS A 227 1.36 21.23 3.81
C HIS A 227 2.82 21.65 3.79
N ARG A 228 3.72 20.80 3.29
CA ARG A 228 5.15 21.11 3.20
C ARG A 228 5.44 22.30 2.28
N GLN A 229 4.70 22.41 1.18
CA GLN A 229 4.89 23.47 0.19
C GLN A 229 4.26 24.80 0.62
N ASN A 230 3.04 24.78 1.14
CA ASN A 230 2.25 26.00 1.30
C ASN A 230 2.19 26.49 2.75
N THR A 231 2.22 25.58 3.74
CA THR A 231 1.98 25.91 5.15
C THR A 231 2.87 25.11 6.11
N PRO A 232 4.21 25.06 5.92
CA PRO A 232 5.07 24.15 6.68
C PRO A 232 5.10 24.41 8.20
N GLN A 233 4.73 25.62 8.64
CA GLN A 233 4.66 26.01 10.05
C GLN A 233 3.26 25.87 10.66
N ALA A 234 2.24 25.53 9.86
CA ALA A 234 0.89 25.40 10.38
C ALA A 234 0.82 24.22 11.37
N PRO A 235 0.16 24.39 12.52
CA PRO A 235 0.06 23.35 13.53
C PRO A 235 -0.69 22.13 12.98
N LEU A 236 -0.19 20.94 13.32
CA LEU A 236 -0.82 19.66 13.00
C LEU A 236 -1.48 19.08 14.26
N THR A 237 -2.68 18.54 14.11
CA THR A 237 -3.27 17.69 15.14
C THR A 237 -2.43 16.40 15.31
N GLY A 238 -2.56 15.72 16.44
CA GLY A 238 -1.79 14.48 16.70
C GLY A 238 -2.00 13.39 15.63
N SER A 239 -3.22 13.26 15.10
CA SER A 239 -3.53 12.28 14.04
C SER A 239 -2.93 12.67 12.69
N GLN A 240 -2.92 13.96 12.35
CA GLN A 240 -2.27 14.46 11.13
C GLN A 240 -0.75 14.28 11.20
N ARG A 241 -0.14 14.61 12.35
CA ARG A 241 1.28 14.40 12.58
C ARG A 241 1.67 12.93 12.39
N ALA A 242 0.99 12.00 13.05
CA ALA A 242 1.26 10.57 12.88
C ALA A 242 1.06 10.08 11.42
N ALA A 243 0.07 10.64 10.71
CA ALA A 243 -0.14 10.33 9.30
C ALA A 243 1.03 10.80 8.42
N PHE A 244 1.53 12.02 8.67
CA PHE A 244 2.66 12.60 7.94
C PHE A 244 3.98 11.93 8.29
N GLU A 245 4.19 11.53 9.55
CA GLU A 245 5.37 10.77 9.96
C GLU A 245 5.42 9.43 9.21
N SER A 246 4.28 8.76 9.05
CA SER A 246 4.21 7.53 8.25
C SER A 246 4.45 7.78 6.75
N VAL A 247 4.09 8.94 6.21
CA VAL A 247 4.42 9.31 4.82
C VAL A 247 5.93 9.51 4.70
N GLU A 248 6.54 10.31 5.58
CA GLU A 248 7.98 10.57 5.53
C GLU A 248 8.83 9.34 5.75
N ALA A 249 8.42 8.42 6.64
CA ALA A 249 9.09 7.15 6.83
C ALA A 249 9.16 6.35 5.52
N ARG A 250 8.09 6.38 4.72
CA ARG A 250 8.06 5.74 3.39
C ARG A 250 8.87 6.51 2.37
N LEU A 251 8.76 7.84 2.34
CA LEU A 251 9.55 8.64 1.42
C LEU A 251 11.05 8.40 1.62
N ARG A 252 11.54 8.46 2.87
CA ARG A 252 12.94 8.16 3.20
C ARG A 252 13.32 6.72 2.89
N GLY A 253 12.50 5.75 3.30
CA GLY A 253 12.80 4.33 3.16
C GLY A 253 12.88 3.82 1.71
N PHE A 254 12.42 4.63 0.75
CA PHE A 254 12.36 4.29 -0.67
C PHE A 254 13.06 5.31 -1.58
N ALA A 255 13.73 6.32 -1.01
CA ALA A 255 14.38 7.38 -1.78
C ALA A 255 15.42 6.84 -2.77
N ASP A 256 16.19 5.84 -2.35
CA ASP A 256 17.30 5.27 -3.11
C ASP A 256 16.95 3.96 -3.83
N ILE A 257 15.67 3.57 -3.85
CA ILE A 257 15.24 2.34 -4.51
C ILE A 257 14.87 2.64 -5.97
N ALA A 258 15.54 1.96 -6.89
CA ALA A 258 15.21 2.03 -8.31
C ALA A 258 13.75 1.60 -8.54
N TYR A 259 13.03 2.39 -9.34
CA TYR A 259 11.63 2.17 -9.63
C TYR A 259 11.34 2.45 -11.10
N VAL A 260 10.68 1.51 -11.75
CA VAL A 260 10.20 1.59 -13.13
C VAL A 260 8.68 1.64 -13.09
N SER A 261 8.09 2.70 -13.65
CA SER A 261 6.65 2.90 -13.66
C SER A 261 5.90 1.69 -14.23
N GLU A 262 4.85 1.24 -13.53
CA GLU A 262 3.95 0.14 -13.93
C GLU A 262 2.77 0.64 -14.78
N ARG A 263 2.62 1.97 -14.91
CA ARG A 263 1.67 2.58 -15.84
C ARG A 263 1.83 1.88 -17.19
N PRO A 264 0.73 1.48 -17.82
CA PRO A 264 0.77 1.12 -19.22
C PRO A 264 1.25 2.39 -19.92
N ALA A 265 2.55 2.46 -20.23
CA ALA A 265 3.09 3.51 -21.06
C ALA A 265 2.13 3.61 -22.22
N SER A 266 1.57 4.79 -22.49
CA SER A 266 0.64 5.03 -23.57
C SER A 266 1.24 4.45 -24.85
N ARG A 267 1.00 3.16 -25.12
CA ARG A 267 1.66 2.36 -26.17
C ARG A 267 1.32 2.89 -27.56
N LEU A 268 0.51 3.95 -27.63
CA LEU A 268 0.24 4.75 -28.79
C LEU A 268 1.34 5.76 -29.17
N MET A 269 2.20 6.24 -28.27
CA MET A 269 3.23 7.23 -28.66
C MET A 269 4.47 6.58 -29.28
N ALA A 270 4.76 5.30 -28.98
CA ALA A 270 5.87 4.57 -29.60
C ALA A 270 5.56 4.03 -31.02
N ARG A 271 4.32 4.17 -31.53
CA ARG A 271 3.94 3.70 -32.89
C ARG A 271 3.77 4.81 -33.94
N ARG A 272 3.95 6.09 -33.59
CA ARG A 272 3.75 7.22 -34.52
C ARG A 272 5.03 7.92 -34.99
N GLY A 273 6.21 7.39 -34.66
CA GLY A 273 7.51 7.96 -35.02
C GLY A 273 8.34 7.14 -36.03
N GLY A 274 7.73 6.22 -36.78
CA GLY A 274 8.44 5.57 -37.89
C GLY A 274 8.55 6.54 -39.08
N PRO A 275 9.75 6.82 -39.61
CA PRO A 275 9.92 7.77 -40.71
C PRO A 275 9.15 7.26 -41.93
N ALA A 276 8.27 8.12 -42.46
CA ALA A 276 7.73 7.95 -43.78
C ALA A 276 8.90 7.90 -44.77
N ALA A 277 9.22 6.71 -45.26
CA ALA A 277 10.11 6.53 -46.40
C ALA A 277 9.50 7.30 -47.57
N ALA A 278 10.10 8.45 -47.88
CA ALA A 278 9.83 9.20 -49.09
C ALA A 278 10.16 8.30 -50.28
N GLN A 279 9.14 7.70 -50.89
CA GLN A 279 9.26 7.09 -52.21
C GLN A 279 9.42 8.23 -53.22
N GLY A 280 10.68 8.57 -53.51
CA GLY A 280 11.04 9.38 -54.66
C GLY A 280 10.63 8.65 -55.93
N ARG A 281 9.62 9.18 -56.62
CA ARG A 281 9.33 8.81 -58.01
C ARG A 281 10.44 9.34 -58.92
N PRO A 282 11.05 8.52 -59.79
CA PRO A 282 11.95 9.01 -60.82
C PRO A 282 11.17 9.86 -61.83
N ARG A 283 11.74 11.00 -62.22
CA ARG A 283 11.27 11.80 -63.37
C ARG A 283 11.62 11.04 -64.65
N PRO A 284 10.73 10.96 -65.65
CA PRO A 284 11.11 10.46 -66.96
C PRO A 284 11.94 11.52 -67.69
N ASP A 285 13.15 11.12 -68.09
CA ASP A 285 13.98 11.88 -69.02
C ASP A 285 13.27 12.02 -70.37
N GLY A 286 13.42 13.21 -70.95
CA GLY A 286 12.87 13.57 -72.25
C GLY A 286 13.54 12.81 -73.38
N ILE A 287 12.73 12.50 -74.40
CA ILE A 287 13.16 12.07 -75.71
C ILE A 287 12.66 13.12 -76.72
N ILE A 288 13.64 13.74 -77.38
CA ILE A 288 13.69 14.43 -78.69
C ILE A 288 12.74 15.61 -78.91
#